data_AF-A0A942HXK1-F1
#
_entry.id   AF-A0A942HXK1-F1
#
_cell.length_a   1.000
_cell.length_b   1.000
_cell.length_c   1.000
_cell.angle_alpha   90.00
_cell.angle_beta   90.00
_cell.angle_gamma   90.00
#
_symmetry.space_group_name_H-M   'P 1'
#
loop_
_entity.id
_entity.type
_entity.pdbx_description
1 polymer ?
#
loop_
_entity_poly.entity_id
_entity_poly.type
_entity_poly.pdbx_seq_one_letter_code
_entity_poly.pdbx_strand_id
1 'polypeptide(L)'
;MKAKFLITLGSGLVLAAGFTACTQTEKTPMTTESVRAPAGIQDDAARLVYVTYGKDGKANREEITAARWLGQNGGFSAGGREDYLLKIYYSNTRETSLKGLRHASCFFGDAASVAKEFFPAGNTAAEIRNLRTAVPEVKASSDGRMLGIAFDHNAKGRVSFRLAHCESGKSTISDSIISNWADGKPSKKVSDMKATKKRTVAGNQRDDGFQIFDDTPFSEDLPLFKLRADYDKAPQRPDAKPWAGLDLKDPKQALKFTLLVQKYFYENMANQNPRNANYNFIAQNNKNRFWCHMPWMHVGPNGREAIHGMTKERDLIPSMLIPTYKNATPGSDWGVAYFNNTGCNSIEQVFGTSTNPKRDPNFMGGKFGDGTVIIKMLFTTADFPEVKGAYTWRATVSGPGETERKLQNVRHIQMDIAVKDYSLKGTSPALENWVMAGFYYDPNYDFDKELRTVLGEENPLKSIPNVPKELFKMRPMGVQTGFDSPDKGESIIFPGAYANGSGGRLNGPADNPKTSCLGCHGAAGTGAKMIPGFLSMRMFEPYKGNTVLDFNQQFALAKENFETDMQQ
;
A
#
# COMPACT_ATOMS: atom_id res chain seq x y z
N MET A 1 -34.03 -4.24 67.10
CA MET A 1 -34.75 -2.99 67.39
C MET A 1 -34.94 -2.27 66.05
N LYS A 2 -36.10 -2.39 65.37
CA LYS A 2 -37.25 -1.43 65.39
C LYS A 2 -36.76 0.02 65.59
N ALA A 3 -36.94 0.95 64.65
CA ALA A 3 -38.24 1.39 64.17
C ALA A 3 -38.26 1.92 62.72
N LYS A 4 -39.42 1.72 62.09
CA LYS A 4 -39.95 2.33 60.86
C LYS A 4 -40.42 3.76 61.15
N PHE A 5 -40.41 4.63 60.13
CA PHE A 5 -41.52 5.54 59.88
C PHE A 5 -41.94 5.45 58.42
N LEU A 6 -43.25 5.29 58.24
CA LEU A 6 -44.03 5.20 57.01
C LEU A 6 -44.83 6.52 56.90
N ILE A 7 -45.22 6.94 55.68
CA ILE A 7 -46.46 7.68 55.31
C ILE A 7 -46.40 7.89 53.77
N THR A 8 -47.10 7.04 52.99
CA THR A 8 -48.33 7.27 52.17
C THR A 8 -48.18 8.21 50.96
N LEU A 9 -48.88 8.09 49.83
CA LEU A 9 -49.66 7.11 49.05
C LEU A 9 -49.94 7.87 47.73
N GLY A 10 -49.92 7.23 46.55
CA GLY A 10 -50.26 7.92 45.30
C GLY A 10 -50.24 7.05 44.05
N SER A 11 -51.38 6.41 43.80
CA SER A 11 -51.89 5.74 42.60
C SER A 11 -51.49 6.30 41.22
N GLY A 12 -51.27 5.39 40.24
CA GLY A 12 -51.32 5.67 38.78
C GLY A 12 -50.91 4.49 37.87
N LEU A 13 -51.91 3.75 37.35
CA LEU A 13 -52.03 2.98 36.07
C LEU A 13 -50.75 2.79 35.19
N VAL A 14 -50.24 1.58 34.91
CA VAL A 14 -50.60 0.48 33.93
C VAL A 14 -50.57 0.84 32.44
N LEU A 15 -49.67 0.17 31.67
CA LEU A 15 -49.81 -0.54 30.36
C LEU A 15 -48.38 -0.80 29.79
N ALA A 16 -47.80 -2.00 29.83
CA ALA A 16 -47.97 -3.19 28.98
C ALA A 16 -47.21 -3.18 27.63
N ALA A 17 -46.21 -4.07 27.51
CA ALA A 17 -45.79 -4.88 26.34
C ALA A 17 -44.51 -5.65 26.77
N GLY A 18 -44.31 -6.95 26.61
CA GLY A 18 -44.97 -7.96 25.79
C GLY A 18 -43.87 -8.87 25.24
N PHE A 19 -43.62 -10.00 25.93
CA PHE A 19 -42.75 -11.08 25.47
C PHE A 19 -43.38 -11.82 24.29
N THR A 20 -42.58 -12.24 23.31
CA THR A 20 -42.92 -13.41 22.47
C THR A 20 -41.66 -14.10 21.98
N ALA A 21 -41.53 -15.38 22.33
CA ALA A 21 -40.65 -16.34 21.69
C ALA A 21 -41.42 -17.08 20.60
N CYS A 22 -40.77 -17.51 19.51
CA CYS A 22 -41.27 -18.60 18.70
C CYS A 22 -40.15 -19.38 18.01
N THR A 23 -40.39 -20.69 17.92
CA THR A 23 -39.50 -21.79 17.54
C THR A 23 -39.77 -22.31 16.14
N GLN A 24 -38.70 -22.88 15.54
CA GLN A 24 -38.62 -24.06 14.67
C GLN A 24 -39.00 -24.05 13.17
N THR A 25 -38.03 -24.65 12.44
CA THR A 25 -38.07 -25.50 11.25
C THR A 25 -38.44 -24.92 9.88
N GLU A 26 -37.45 -24.90 8.98
CA GLU A 26 -37.47 -25.73 7.76
C GLU A 26 -36.04 -26.06 7.31
N LYS A 27 -35.77 -27.36 7.12
CA LYS A 27 -34.55 -27.91 6.53
C LYS A 27 -34.80 -28.04 5.03
N THR A 28 -34.02 -27.34 4.22
CA THR A 28 -33.90 -27.60 2.78
C THR A 28 -32.45 -28.01 2.50
N PRO A 29 -32.18 -29.13 1.80
CA PRO A 29 -30.82 -29.55 1.52
C PRO A 29 -30.23 -28.64 0.46
N MET A 30 -29.22 -27.84 0.81
CA MET A 30 -28.37 -27.21 -0.20
C MET A 30 -27.61 -28.31 -0.93
N THR A 31 -28.07 -28.58 -2.14
CA THR A 31 -27.37 -29.42 -3.10
C THR A 31 -25.95 -28.93 -3.29
N THR A 32 -25.02 -29.88 -3.36
CA THR A 32 -23.60 -29.70 -3.61
C THR A 32 -23.38 -29.16 -5.03
N GLU A 33 -23.40 -27.84 -5.19
CA GLU A 33 -22.74 -27.22 -6.34
C GLU A 33 -21.23 -27.31 -6.14
N SER A 34 -20.55 -27.91 -7.12
CA SER A 34 -19.11 -27.96 -7.20
C SER A 34 -18.54 -26.54 -7.14
N VAL A 35 -17.81 -26.23 -6.08
CA VAL A 35 -17.10 -24.95 -5.93
C VAL A 35 -16.04 -24.87 -7.02
N ARG A 36 -16.38 -24.22 -8.14
CA ARG A 36 -15.37 -23.63 -9.04
C ARG A 36 -14.67 -22.52 -8.25
N ALA A 37 -13.34 -22.50 -8.29
CA ALA A 37 -12.56 -21.38 -7.78
C ALA A 37 -13.11 -20.06 -8.35
N PRO A 38 -13.30 -19.00 -7.55
CA PRO A 38 -13.81 -17.75 -8.07
C PRO A 38 -12.77 -17.14 -9.02
N ALA A 39 -13.27 -16.72 -10.18
CA ALA A 39 -12.51 -15.97 -11.17
C ALA A 39 -11.96 -14.67 -10.55
N GLY A 40 -10.74 -14.28 -10.94
CA GLY A 40 -10.19 -12.96 -10.65
C GLY A 40 -11.11 -11.83 -11.12
N ILE A 41 -10.94 -10.62 -10.56
CA ILE A 41 -11.63 -9.35 -10.90
C ILE A 41 -12.92 -9.57 -11.73
N GLN A 42 -13.95 -10.18 -11.14
CA GLN A 42 -15.26 -10.29 -11.79
C GLN A 42 -16.00 -8.95 -11.63
N ASP A 43 -16.63 -8.52 -12.73
CA ASP A 43 -17.72 -7.52 -12.82
C ASP A 43 -17.44 -6.02 -13.01
N ASP A 44 -16.29 -5.61 -13.56
CA ASP A 44 -16.15 -4.26 -14.13
C ASP A 44 -15.84 -4.31 -15.63
N ALA A 45 -16.70 -3.68 -16.46
CA ALA A 45 -16.45 -3.53 -17.89
C ALA A 45 -15.13 -2.80 -18.14
N ALA A 46 -14.36 -3.26 -19.13
CA ALA A 46 -13.06 -2.72 -19.48
C ALA A 46 -13.16 -1.23 -19.83
N ARG A 47 -12.45 -0.39 -19.07
CA ARG A 47 -12.49 1.07 -19.21
C ARG A 47 -11.12 1.67 -18.93
N LEU A 48 -10.74 2.67 -19.73
CA LEU A 48 -9.62 3.54 -19.41
C LEU A 48 -10.13 4.77 -18.65
N VAL A 49 -9.38 5.21 -17.65
CA VAL A 49 -9.72 6.35 -16.82
C VAL A 49 -8.59 7.36 -16.87
N TYR A 50 -8.94 8.62 -17.08
CA TYR A 50 -8.02 9.74 -16.99
C TYR A 50 -8.61 10.81 -16.08
N VAL A 51 -7.80 11.30 -15.16
CA VAL A 51 -8.19 12.29 -14.15
C VAL A 51 -7.27 13.49 -14.23
N THR A 52 -7.84 14.70 -14.17
CA THR A 52 -7.11 15.95 -14.05
C THR A 52 -7.51 16.70 -12.80
N TYR A 53 -6.55 17.18 -12.01
CA TYR A 53 -6.77 17.92 -10.78
C TYR A 53 -6.58 19.43 -11.01
N GLY A 54 -7.58 20.22 -10.63
CA GLY A 54 -7.54 21.67 -10.58
C GLY A 54 -6.59 22.20 -9.51
N LYS A 55 -6.33 23.50 -9.54
CA LYS A 55 -5.54 24.18 -8.49
C LYS A 55 -6.23 24.14 -7.13
N ASP A 56 -7.56 24.13 -7.15
CA ASP A 56 -8.46 24.01 -6.01
C ASP A 56 -8.62 22.56 -5.51
N GLY A 57 -7.89 21.61 -6.09
CA GLY A 57 -7.97 20.19 -5.74
C GLY A 57 -9.17 19.47 -6.35
N LYS A 58 -10.06 20.14 -7.11
CA LYS A 58 -11.18 19.46 -7.79
C LYS A 58 -10.66 18.55 -8.89
N ALA A 59 -11.16 17.33 -8.95
CA ALA A 59 -10.86 16.40 -10.04
C ALA A 59 -11.93 16.47 -11.14
N ASN A 60 -11.47 16.41 -12.39
CA ASN A 60 -12.29 16.05 -13.55
C ASN A 60 -11.89 14.64 -13.99
N ARG A 61 -12.87 13.76 -14.16
CA ARG A 61 -12.70 12.35 -14.49
C ARG A 61 -13.32 12.06 -15.86
N GLU A 62 -12.54 11.42 -16.71
CA GLU A 62 -12.97 10.96 -18.02
C GLU A 62 -12.84 9.43 -18.09
N GLU A 63 -13.98 8.74 -18.24
CA GLU A 63 -14.03 7.31 -18.54
C GLU A 63 -14.16 7.08 -20.05
N ILE A 64 -13.34 6.19 -20.59
CA ILE A 64 -13.37 5.76 -21.99
C ILE A 64 -13.73 4.28 -22.04
N THR A 65 -14.83 3.96 -22.72
CA THR A 65 -15.22 2.59 -23.06
C THR A 65 -14.55 2.14 -24.35
N ALA A 66 -14.47 0.82 -24.57
CA ALA A 66 -13.94 0.26 -25.81
C ALA A 66 -14.72 0.76 -27.05
N ALA A 67 -16.05 0.87 -26.96
CA ALA A 67 -16.88 1.41 -28.04
C ALA A 67 -16.46 2.84 -28.43
N ARG A 68 -16.29 3.72 -27.43
CA ARG A 68 -15.82 5.10 -27.66
C ARG A 68 -14.40 5.11 -28.22
N TRP A 69 -13.52 4.25 -27.73
CA TRP A 69 -12.14 4.13 -28.21
C TRP A 69 -12.07 3.71 -29.69
N LEU A 70 -12.89 2.73 -30.09
CA LEU A 70 -12.95 2.18 -31.44
C LEU A 70 -13.76 3.04 -32.43
N GLY A 71 -14.17 4.25 -32.05
CA GLY A 71 -14.87 5.18 -32.93
C GLY A 71 -16.37 4.91 -33.10
N GLN A 72 -16.95 4.00 -32.31
CA GLN A 72 -18.39 3.73 -32.36
C GLN A 72 -19.17 4.92 -31.79
N ASN A 73 -20.36 5.20 -32.34
CA ASN A 73 -21.27 6.26 -31.88
C ASN A 73 -20.62 7.66 -31.79
N GLY A 74 -19.78 8.02 -32.77
CA GLY A 74 -19.06 9.30 -32.75
C GLY A 74 -17.88 9.32 -31.77
N GLY A 75 -17.31 8.15 -31.49
CA GLY A 75 -16.13 7.97 -30.64
C GLY A 75 -14.85 8.57 -31.23
N PHE A 76 -13.69 8.14 -30.71
CA PHE A 76 -12.41 8.69 -31.11
C PHE A 76 -12.05 8.36 -32.56
N SER A 77 -11.57 9.39 -33.27
CA SER A 77 -10.80 9.21 -34.49
C SER A 77 -9.40 8.68 -34.15
N ALA A 78 -8.64 8.24 -35.17
CA ALA A 78 -7.24 7.85 -34.99
C ALA A 78 -6.38 8.94 -34.32
N GLY A 79 -6.66 10.22 -34.59
CA GLY A 79 -6.01 11.35 -33.93
C GLY A 79 -6.50 11.59 -32.49
N GLY A 80 -7.75 11.26 -32.18
CA GLY A 80 -8.26 11.29 -30.81
C GLY A 80 -7.64 10.21 -29.94
N ARG A 81 -7.44 9.01 -30.49
CA ARG A 81 -6.71 7.92 -29.82
C ARG A 81 -5.25 8.28 -29.54
N GLU A 82 -4.59 8.94 -30.49
CA GLU A 82 -3.21 9.44 -30.32
C GLU A 82 -3.12 10.43 -29.14
N ASP A 83 -4.02 11.42 -29.11
CA ASP A 83 -4.08 12.43 -28.04
C ASP A 83 -4.27 11.75 -26.67
N TYR A 84 -5.20 10.81 -26.58
CA TYR A 84 -5.50 10.13 -25.32
C TYR A 84 -4.39 9.16 -24.89
N LEU A 85 -3.78 8.41 -25.82
CA LEU A 85 -2.64 7.54 -25.52
C LEU A 85 -1.45 8.35 -24.97
N LEU A 86 -1.17 9.52 -25.56
CA LEU A 86 -0.13 10.41 -25.08
C LEU A 86 -0.45 11.01 -23.71
N LYS A 87 -1.72 11.35 -23.44
CA LYS A 87 -2.16 11.79 -22.09
C LYS A 87 -1.85 10.74 -21.04
N ILE A 88 -2.24 9.49 -21.29
CA ILE A 88 -1.97 8.38 -20.37
C ILE A 88 -0.46 8.14 -20.23
N TYR A 89 0.28 8.16 -21.34
CA TYR A 89 1.75 8.03 -21.30
C TYR A 89 2.37 9.08 -20.36
N TYR A 90 1.96 10.35 -20.47
CA TYR A 90 2.52 11.42 -19.64
C TYR A 90 2.10 11.35 -18.17
N SER A 91 0.91 10.86 -17.85
CA SER A 91 0.47 10.69 -16.45
C SER A 91 1.15 9.51 -15.74
N ASN A 92 1.66 8.51 -16.46
CA ASN A 92 2.31 7.34 -15.85
C ASN A 92 3.83 7.27 -16.04
N THR A 93 4.42 8.13 -16.87
CA THR A 93 5.88 8.17 -17.02
C THR A 93 6.51 9.15 -16.07
N ARG A 94 7.45 8.66 -15.27
CA ARG A 94 8.20 9.43 -14.28
C ARG A 94 8.77 10.74 -14.86
N GLU A 95 9.56 10.67 -15.93
CA GLU A 95 10.25 11.84 -16.48
C GLU A 95 9.31 13.00 -16.86
N THR A 96 8.08 12.67 -17.27
CA THR A 96 7.10 13.68 -17.67
C THR A 96 6.18 14.06 -16.51
N SER A 97 5.78 13.09 -15.69
CA SER A 97 4.95 13.30 -14.52
C SER A 97 5.66 14.22 -13.51
N LEU A 98 6.97 14.08 -13.30
CA LEU A 98 7.72 14.93 -12.36
C LEU A 98 7.76 16.43 -12.74
N LYS A 99 7.17 16.85 -13.88
CA LYS A 99 7.17 18.24 -14.38
C LYS A 99 5.92 19.06 -14.02
N GLY A 100 5.31 18.80 -12.87
CA GLY A 100 4.18 19.61 -12.37
C GLY A 100 2.83 19.24 -12.97
N LEU A 101 2.73 18.07 -13.60
CA LEU A 101 1.44 17.55 -14.04
C LEU A 101 0.57 17.24 -12.81
N ARG A 102 -0.72 17.53 -12.96
CA ARG A 102 -1.75 17.24 -11.97
C ARG A 102 -2.75 16.29 -12.59
N HIS A 103 -2.27 15.17 -13.11
CA HIS A 103 -3.10 14.19 -13.81
C HIS A 103 -2.78 12.79 -13.30
N ALA A 104 -3.75 11.90 -13.37
CA ALA A 104 -3.58 10.49 -13.06
C ALA A 104 -4.40 9.66 -14.05
N SER A 105 -4.06 8.38 -14.19
CA SER A 105 -4.78 7.49 -15.08
C SER A 105 -4.67 6.06 -14.60
N CYS A 106 -5.69 5.27 -14.89
CA CYS A 106 -5.77 3.87 -14.52
C CYS A 106 -6.75 3.15 -15.46
N PHE A 107 -6.99 1.86 -15.22
CA PHE A 107 -8.03 1.11 -15.91
C PHE A 107 -8.96 0.38 -14.93
N PHE A 108 -10.18 0.07 -15.38
CA PHE A 108 -11.08 -0.90 -14.74
C PHE A 108 -11.20 -2.14 -15.63
N GLY A 109 -11.57 -3.26 -15.00
CA GLY A 109 -11.64 -4.58 -15.63
C GLY A 109 -10.33 -5.33 -15.54
N ASP A 110 -10.26 -6.52 -16.14
CA ASP A 110 -9.04 -7.32 -16.19
C ASP A 110 -8.05 -6.77 -17.23
N ALA A 111 -6.74 -6.72 -16.90
CA ALA A 111 -5.71 -6.17 -17.79
C ALA A 111 -5.66 -6.85 -19.17
N ALA A 112 -5.89 -8.16 -19.25
CA ALA A 112 -5.92 -8.87 -20.53
C ALA A 112 -7.17 -8.51 -21.34
N SER A 113 -8.30 -8.30 -20.66
CA SER A 113 -9.53 -7.79 -21.29
C SER A 113 -9.34 -6.37 -21.83
N VAL A 114 -8.73 -5.46 -21.04
CA VAL A 114 -8.40 -4.10 -21.50
C VAL A 114 -7.46 -4.13 -22.70
N ALA A 115 -6.41 -4.96 -22.66
CA ALA A 115 -5.49 -5.16 -23.77
C ALA A 115 -6.23 -5.58 -25.05
N LYS A 116 -7.11 -6.58 -24.95
CA LYS A 116 -7.88 -7.12 -26.07
C LYS A 116 -8.90 -6.12 -26.64
N GLU A 117 -9.59 -5.39 -25.78
CA GLU A 117 -10.69 -4.50 -26.18
C GLU A 117 -10.21 -3.14 -26.70
N PHE A 118 -9.15 -2.57 -26.12
CA PHE A 118 -8.62 -1.26 -26.52
C PHE A 118 -7.50 -1.36 -27.55
N PHE A 119 -6.71 -2.43 -27.52
CA PHE A 119 -5.57 -2.59 -28.43
C PHE A 119 -5.63 -3.90 -29.23
N PRO A 120 -6.77 -4.21 -29.91
CA PRO A 120 -6.90 -5.43 -30.69
C PRO A 120 -5.94 -5.43 -31.89
N ALA A 121 -5.04 -6.40 -31.92
CA ALA A 121 -4.14 -6.61 -33.05
C ALA A 121 -4.92 -6.83 -34.37
N GLY A 122 -4.49 -6.18 -35.45
CA GLY A 122 -5.08 -6.33 -36.78
C GLY A 122 -6.42 -5.61 -37.01
N ASN A 123 -6.94 -4.87 -36.03
CA ASN A 123 -8.18 -4.12 -36.18
C ASN A 123 -7.90 -2.67 -36.63
N THR A 124 -8.28 -2.33 -37.86
CA THR A 124 -8.13 -0.98 -38.41
C THR A 124 -8.93 0.07 -37.63
N ALA A 125 -10.05 -0.33 -37.01
CA ALA A 125 -10.83 0.56 -36.15
C ALA A 125 -10.08 0.94 -34.87
N ALA A 126 -8.97 0.28 -34.52
CA ALA A 126 -8.11 0.62 -33.39
C ALA A 126 -6.87 1.45 -33.78
N GLU A 127 -6.69 1.77 -35.07
CA GLU A 127 -5.49 2.48 -35.56
C GLU A 127 -5.27 3.82 -34.85
N ILE A 128 -4.03 4.04 -34.42
CA ILE A 128 -3.62 5.27 -33.75
C ILE A 128 -2.72 6.07 -34.69
N ARG A 129 -3.06 7.34 -34.90
CA ARG A 129 -2.31 8.20 -35.80
C ARG A 129 -0.88 8.42 -35.27
N ASN A 130 0.07 8.58 -36.19
CA ASN A 130 1.49 8.86 -35.92
C ASN A 130 2.27 7.75 -35.18
N LEU A 131 1.72 6.54 -35.13
CA LEU A 131 2.47 5.36 -34.74
C LEU A 131 3.06 4.66 -35.97
N ARG A 132 4.26 4.08 -35.82
CA ARG A 132 4.88 3.24 -36.86
C ARG A 132 4.17 1.89 -37.01
N THR A 133 3.61 1.39 -35.93
CA THR A 133 2.71 0.24 -35.89
C THR A 133 1.27 0.72 -35.72
N ALA A 134 0.30 0.03 -36.32
CA ALA A 134 -1.11 0.42 -36.26
C ALA A 134 -1.64 0.53 -34.82
N VAL A 135 -1.16 -0.36 -33.94
CA VAL A 135 -1.56 -0.44 -32.52
C VAL A 135 -0.32 -0.58 -31.62
N PRO A 136 -0.41 -0.16 -30.34
CA PRO A 136 0.62 -0.40 -29.32
C PRO A 136 0.84 -1.88 -29.03
N GLU A 137 2.06 -2.22 -28.62
CA GLU A 137 2.38 -3.49 -27.96
C GLU A 137 1.92 -3.44 -26.50
N VAL A 138 1.35 -4.54 -26.01
CA VAL A 138 0.80 -4.62 -24.65
C VAL A 138 1.20 -5.90 -23.93
N LYS A 139 1.50 -5.80 -22.63
CA LYS A 139 1.73 -6.94 -21.72
C LYS A 139 0.84 -6.78 -20.50
N ALA A 140 -0.01 -7.77 -20.21
CA ALA A 140 -0.84 -7.78 -19.01
C ALA A 140 -0.14 -8.56 -17.89
N SER A 141 -0.19 -8.07 -16.65
CA SER A 141 0.23 -8.85 -15.49
C SER A 141 -0.71 -10.05 -15.29
N SER A 142 -0.17 -11.15 -14.76
CA SER A 142 -0.93 -12.39 -14.61
C SER A 142 -2.05 -12.33 -13.55
N ASP A 143 -2.03 -11.31 -12.69
CA ASP A 143 -3.09 -10.99 -11.72
C ASP A 143 -4.13 -10.01 -12.28
N GLY A 144 -3.97 -9.54 -13.52
CA GLY A 144 -4.91 -8.64 -14.18
C GLY A 144 -4.86 -7.18 -13.71
N ARG A 145 -3.86 -6.78 -12.91
CA ARG A 145 -3.82 -5.48 -12.22
C ARG A 145 -2.91 -4.42 -12.83
N MET A 146 -2.07 -4.80 -13.78
CA MET A 146 -1.12 -3.90 -14.42
C MET A 146 -1.08 -4.18 -15.93
N LEU A 147 -1.00 -3.13 -16.73
CA LEU A 147 -0.88 -3.19 -18.17
C LEU A 147 0.38 -2.41 -18.60
N GLY A 148 1.37 -3.11 -19.15
CA GLY A 148 2.50 -2.52 -19.85
C GLY A 148 2.09 -2.16 -21.28
N ILE A 149 2.43 -0.95 -21.72
CA ILE A 149 2.10 -0.44 -23.05
C ILE A 149 3.36 0.15 -23.68
N ALA A 150 3.71 -0.26 -24.89
CA ALA A 150 4.80 0.33 -25.69
C ALA A 150 4.34 0.68 -27.10
N PHE A 151 4.87 1.77 -27.65
CA PHE A 151 4.57 2.18 -29.02
C PHE A 151 5.69 3.01 -29.63
N ASP A 152 5.83 2.92 -30.95
CA ASP A 152 6.79 3.67 -31.75
C ASP A 152 6.14 4.92 -32.36
N HIS A 153 6.30 6.07 -31.71
CA HIS A 153 5.70 7.32 -32.14
C HIS A 153 6.63 8.11 -33.07
N ASN A 154 6.12 8.60 -34.20
CA ASN A 154 6.92 9.28 -35.24
C ASN A 154 7.79 10.43 -34.70
N ALA A 155 7.28 11.21 -33.75
CA ALA A 155 8.01 12.34 -33.15
C ALA A 155 8.78 12.01 -31.86
N LYS A 156 8.56 10.84 -31.23
CA LYS A 156 9.12 10.52 -29.90
C LYS A 156 10.02 9.28 -29.90
N GLY A 157 10.02 8.50 -30.97
CA GLY A 157 10.64 7.18 -30.99
C GLY A 157 9.81 6.17 -30.20
N ARG A 158 10.46 5.08 -29.79
CA ARG A 158 9.87 4.05 -28.95
C ARG A 158 9.70 4.58 -27.53
N VAL A 159 8.48 4.50 -27.01
CA VAL A 159 8.17 4.86 -25.64
C VAL A 159 7.34 3.76 -24.99
N SER A 160 7.44 3.64 -23.66
CA SER A 160 6.67 2.67 -22.89
C SER A 160 6.26 3.21 -21.53
N PHE A 161 5.18 2.69 -20.99
CA PHE A 161 4.69 3.01 -19.65
C PHE A 161 3.88 1.84 -19.08
N ARG A 162 3.55 1.92 -17.79
CA ARG A 162 2.66 0.98 -17.12
C ARG A 162 1.41 1.71 -16.65
N LEU A 163 0.27 1.06 -16.79
CA LEU A 163 -1.02 1.55 -16.34
C LEU A 163 -1.53 0.57 -15.28
N ALA A 164 -1.81 1.07 -14.07
CA ALA A 164 -2.35 0.26 -12.98
C ALA A 164 -3.88 0.23 -13.02
N HIS A 165 -4.47 -0.81 -12.45
CA HIS A 165 -5.91 -0.87 -12.19
C HIS A 165 -6.32 0.22 -11.18
N CYS A 166 -7.50 0.81 -11.33
CA CYS A 166 -7.93 1.96 -10.51
C CYS A 166 -8.10 1.62 -9.02
N GLU A 167 -8.36 0.35 -8.72
CA GLU A 167 -8.47 -0.21 -7.36
C GLU A 167 -7.22 -1.02 -6.94
N SER A 168 -6.17 -1.06 -7.79
CA SER A 168 -4.88 -1.66 -7.43
C SER A 168 -3.83 -0.58 -7.16
N GLY A 169 -2.67 -1.02 -6.67
CA GLY A 169 -1.56 -0.12 -6.41
C GLY A 169 -1.62 0.61 -5.07
N LYS A 170 -0.61 1.46 -4.88
CA LYS A 170 -0.38 2.21 -3.64
C LYS A 170 -1.23 3.48 -3.54
N SER A 171 -1.73 4.00 -4.66
CA SER A 171 -2.56 5.19 -4.73
C SER A 171 -3.82 4.89 -5.54
N THR A 172 -4.92 4.55 -4.87
CA THR A 172 -6.20 4.42 -5.55
C THR A 172 -6.68 5.81 -5.98
N ILE A 173 -6.81 6.03 -7.28
CA ILE A 173 -7.44 7.25 -7.83
C ILE A 173 -8.89 7.39 -7.36
N SER A 174 -9.51 6.29 -6.92
CA SER A 174 -10.88 6.25 -6.41
C SER A 174 -11.06 6.98 -5.07
N ASP A 175 -10.11 6.99 -4.14
CA ASP A 175 -10.47 7.29 -2.75
C ASP A 175 -10.41 8.76 -2.34
N SER A 176 -9.63 9.60 -3.05
CA SER A 176 -9.35 10.93 -2.54
C SER A 176 -10.45 11.97 -2.80
N ILE A 177 -11.42 11.74 -3.72
CA ILE A 177 -12.35 12.80 -4.16
C ILE A 177 -13.71 12.25 -4.65
N ILE A 178 -14.29 11.18 -4.08
CA ILE A 178 -15.61 10.69 -4.58
C ILE A 178 -16.79 11.64 -4.26
N SER A 179 -16.70 12.51 -3.25
CA SER A 179 -17.86 13.32 -2.84
C SER A 179 -18.14 14.56 -3.70
N ASN A 180 -17.28 14.94 -4.65
CA ASN A 180 -17.43 16.17 -5.46
C ASN A 180 -17.02 15.98 -6.94
N TRP A 181 -17.49 14.92 -7.59
CA TRP A 181 -17.33 14.79 -9.03
C TRP A 181 -18.35 15.66 -9.76
N ALA A 182 -17.85 16.48 -10.69
CA ALA A 182 -18.67 16.97 -11.78
C ALA A 182 -18.31 16.13 -13.01
N ASP A 183 -19.31 15.65 -13.75
CA ASP A 183 -19.10 15.11 -15.10
C ASP A 183 -18.45 16.21 -15.94
N GLY A 184 -17.17 16.07 -16.23
CA GLY A 184 -16.44 17.14 -16.86
C GLY A 184 -16.42 17.04 -18.37
N LYS A 185 -16.26 18.21 -18.97
CA LYS A 185 -16.06 18.39 -20.41
C LYS A 185 -14.70 17.80 -20.83
N PRO A 186 -14.53 17.42 -22.12
CA PRO A 186 -13.27 16.89 -22.63
C PRO A 186 -12.07 17.75 -22.24
N SER A 187 -11.00 17.10 -21.77
CA SER A 187 -9.75 17.76 -21.40
C SER A 187 -9.11 18.47 -22.62
N LYS A 188 -8.36 19.57 -22.37
CA LYS A 188 -7.64 20.32 -23.44
C LYS A 188 -6.76 19.39 -24.30
N LYS A 189 -6.54 19.76 -25.56
CA LYS A 189 -5.73 18.99 -26.52
C LYS A 189 -4.26 18.93 -26.07
N VAL A 190 -3.58 17.81 -26.34
CA VAL A 190 -2.14 17.59 -26.02
C VAL A 190 -1.23 18.64 -26.67
N SER A 191 -1.67 19.32 -27.74
CA SER A 191 -0.94 20.43 -28.37
C SER A 191 -0.53 21.54 -27.40
N ASP A 192 -1.24 21.69 -26.28
CA ASP A 192 -0.95 22.70 -25.26
C ASP A 192 0.07 22.21 -24.22
N MET A 193 0.31 20.90 -24.14
CA MET A 193 1.31 20.28 -23.27
C MET A 193 2.68 20.39 -23.94
N LYS A 194 3.41 21.48 -23.66
CA LYS A 194 4.77 21.68 -24.19
C LYS A 194 5.67 20.51 -23.80
N ALA A 195 6.07 19.70 -24.78
CA ALA A 195 7.21 18.81 -24.63
C ALA A 195 8.44 19.67 -24.36
N THR A 196 8.89 19.72 -23.11
CA THR A 196 10.13 20.42 -22.76
C THR A 196 11.32 19.66 -23.33
N LYS A 197 12.27 20.44 -23.88
CA LYS A 197 13.59 20.11 -24.48
C LYS A 197 13.87 18.62 -24.68
N LYS A 198 14.21 18.24 -25.93
CA LYS A 198 14.87 16.97 -26.29
C LYS A 198 15.94 16.61 -25.25
N ARG A 199 15.57 15.85 -24.23
CA ARG A 199 16.52 15.06 -23.45
C ARG A 199 16.67 13.76 -24.22
N THR A 200 17.91 13.39 -24.40
CA THR A 200 18.31 12.06 -24.82
C THR A 200 17.48 11.06 -24.03
N VAL A 201 16.73 10.19 -24.71
CA VAL A 201 16.19 8.97 -24.09
C VAL A 201 17.31 8.40 -23.25
N ALA A 202 17.10 8.23 -21.94
CA ALA A 202 18.10 7.62 -21.07
C ALA A 202 18.61 6.37 -21.79
N GLY A 203 19.88 6.41 -22.19
CA GLY A 203 20.35 5.52 -23.26
C GLY A 203 20.23 4.08 -22.81
N ASN A 204 19.49 3.24 -23.55
CA ASN A 204 19.42 1.76 -23.57
C ASN A 204 19.85 0.96 -22.32
N GLN A 205 19.80 1.51 -21.12
CA GLN A 205 20.02 0.76 -19.90
C GLN A 205 18.72 0.02 -19.64
N ARG A 206 18.81 -1.29 -19.81
CA ARG A 206 17.75 -2.22 -19.47
C ARG A 206 17.35 -1.95 -18.02
N ASP A 207 16.06 -1.71 -17.78
CA ASP A 207 15.51 -1.64 -16.43
C ASP A 207 15.61 -3.05 -15.83
N ASP A 208 16.56 -3.25 -14.93
CA ASP A 208 16.82 -4.53 -14.28
C ASP A 208 16.00 -4.72 -13.00
N GLY A 209 15.22 -3.72 -12.59
CA GLY A 209 14.48 -3.77 -11.32
C GLY A 209 15.23 -3.17 -10.12
N PHE A 210 16.53 -2.91 -10.23
CA PHE A 210 17.39 -2.59 -9.08
C PHE A 210 17.87 -1.14 -9.03
N GLN A 211 17.56 -0.37 -10.08
CA GLN A 211 17.97 1.02 -10.22
C GLN A 211 17.10 1.98 -9.40
N ILE A 212 17.67 3.15 -9.08
CA ILE A 212 16.94 4.29 -8.52
C ILE A 212 16.96 5.39 -9.57
N PHE A 213 15.79 5.74 -10.09
CA PHE A 213 15.66 6.71 -11.18
C PHE A 213 15.29 8.12 -10.70
N ASP A 214 15.42 8.45 -9.39
CA ASP A 214 15.12 9.80 -8.93
C ASP A 214 16.30 10.75 -9.11
N ASP A 215 16.17 11.66 -10.07
CA ASP A 215 17.11 12.74 -10.34
C ASP A 215 16.62 14.11 -9.85
N THR A 216 15.59 14.15 -8.99
CA THR A 216 15.05 15.40 -8.44
C THR A 216 16.18 16.21 -7.78
N PRO A 217 16.48 17.42 -8.26
CA PRO A 217 17.63 18.18 -7.75
C PRO A 217 17.34 18.75 -6.37
N PHE A 218 18.33 18.68 -5.49
CA PHE A 218 18.36 19.37 -4.19
C PHE A 218 19.80 19.77 -3.86
N SER A 219 19.96 20.83 -3.06
CA SER A 219 21.27 21.41 -2.70
C SER A 219 21.72 21.08 -1.27
N GLU A 220 20.86 20.46 -0.46
CA GLU A 220 21.16 20.09 0.93
C GLU A 220 22.02 18.82 0.98
N ASP A 221 22.92 18.73 1.96
CA ASP A 221 23.71 17.53 2.26
C ASP A 221 22.85 16.47 2.96
N LEU A 222 22.17 15.67 2.14
CA LEU A 222 21.25 14.62 2.54
C LEU A 222 21.75 13.27 1.99
N PRO A 223 21.42 12.13 2.66
CA PRO A 223 21.79 10.84 2.11
C PRO A 223 21.14 10.64 0.75
N LEU A 224 21.82 9.92 -0.12
CA LEU A 224 21.22 9.37 -1.33
C LEU A 224 20.83 7.94 -1.03
N PHE A 225 19.56 7.61 -1.28
CA PHE A 225 19.07 6.26 -1.10
C PHE A 225 19.88 5.31 -1.97
N LYS A 226 20.21 4.16 -1.40
CA LYS A 226 20.81 3.04 -2.11
C LYS A 226 19.94 1.83 -1.86
N LEU A 227 19.44 1.21 -2.92
CA LEU A 227 18.69 -0.02 -2.80
C LEU A 227 19.63 -1.11 -2.26
N ARG A 228 19.41 -1.54 -1.03
CA ARG A 228 20.10 -2.72 -0.48
C ARG A 228 19.48 -3.98 -1.08
N ALA A 229 20.12 -4.48 -2.15
CA ALA A 229 19.69 -5.64 -2.93
C ALA A 229 20.83 -6.64 -3.21
N ASP A 230 21.89 -6.58 -2.40
CA ASP A 230 22.93 -7.61 -2.31
C ASP A 230 22.49 -8.73 -1.38
N TYR A 231 21.34 -9.35 -1.71
CA TYR A 231 20.69 -10.35 -0.86
C TYR A 231 21.55 -11.61 -0.66
N ASP A 232 22.45 -11.92 -1.59
CA ASP A 232 23.44 -13.00 -1.49
C ASP A 232 24.38 -12.83 -0.28
N LYS A 233 24.49 -11.61 0.26
CA LYS A 233 25.25 -11.30 1.48
C LYS A 233 24.42 -11.37 2.75
N ALA A 234 23.11 -11.58 2.65
CA ALA A 234 22.26 -11.76 3.82
C ALA A 234 22.62 -13.09 4.50
N PRO A 235 22.76 -13.10 5.85
CA PRO A 235 22.98 -14.35 6.56
C PRO A 235 21.84 -15.35 6.31
N GLN A 236 22.19 -16.59 5.99
CA GLN A 236 21.22 -17.66 5.72
C GLN A 236 20.51 -18.15 7.00
N ARG A 237 21.15 -17.98 8.16
CA ARG A 237 20.54 -18.32 9.46
C ARG A 237 19.57 -17.20 9.88
N PRO A 238 18.32 -17.53 10.26
CA PRO A 238 17.39 -16.52 10.80
C PRO A 238 17.96 -15.80 12.01
N ASP A 239 17.63 -14.52 12.14
CA ASP A 239 17.93 -13.75 13.34
C ASP A 239 17.26 -14.35 14.59
N ALA A 240 17.81 -14.02 15.77
CA ALA A 240 17.13 -14.31 17.02
C ALA A 240 15.74 -13.64 17.04
N LYS A 241 14.75 -14.34 17.60
CA LYS A 241 13.34 -13.92 17.68
C LYS A 241 13.00 -13.63 19.16
N PRO A 242 13.19 -12.39 19.67
CA PRO A 242 12.99 -12.08 21.09
C PRO A 242 11.56 -12.34 21.60
N TRP A 243 10.59 -12.41 20.68
CA TRP A 243 9.18 -12.67 20.95
C TRP A 243 8.78 -14.14 20.83
N ALA A 244 9.72 -15.05 20.59
CA ALA A 244 9.41 -16.47 20.38
C ALA A 244 8.59 -17.05 21.56
N GLY A 245 7.55 -17.82 21.24
CA GLY A 245 6.72 -18.50 22.24
C GLY A 245 5.61 -17.67 22.89
N LEU A 246 5.55 -16.35 22.64
CA LEU A 246 4.48 -15.48 23.14
C LEU A 246 3.12 -15.90 22.59
N ASP A 247 2.08 -15.79 23.41
CA ASP A 247 0.68 -16.03 23.02
C ASP A 247 -0.04 -14.75 22.67
N LEU A 248 -0.36 -14.57 21.40
CA LEU A 248 -1.00 -13.37 20.88
C LEU A 248 -2.50 -13.30 21.17
N LYS A 249 -3.11 -14.33 21.78
CA LYS A 249 -4.46 -14.24 22.33
C LYS A 249 -4.50 -13.48 23.67
N ASP A 250 -3.37 -13.41 24.38
CA ASP A 250 -3.24 -12.61 25.60
C ASP A 250 -2.87 -11.15 25.22
N PRO A 251 -3.73 -10.15 25.51
CA PRO A 251 -3.47 -8.76 25.16
C PRO A 251 -2.14 -8.21 25.70
N LYS A 252 -1.66 -8.68 26.87
CA LYS A 252 -0.38 -8.23 27.42
C LYS A 252 0.79 -8.79 26.63
N GLN A 253 0.73 -10.08 26.27
CA GLN A 253 1.76 -10.72 25.45
C GLN A 253 1.74 -10.20 24.01
N ALA A 254 0.56 -9.92 23.45
CA ALA A 254 0.43 -9.26 22.15
C ALA A 254 1.06 -7.85 22.15
N LEU A 255 0.85 -7.05 23.21
CA LEU A 255 1.52 -5.76 23.36
C LEU A 255 3.03 -5.92 23.49
N LYS A 256 3.48 -6.89 24.30
CA LYS A 256 4.91 -7.21 24.45
C LYS A 256 5.55 -7.62 23.12
N PHE A 257 4.88 -8.47 22.34
CA PHE A 257 5.30 -8.83 20.98
C PHE A 257 5.52 -7.59 20.11
N THR A 258 4.51 -6.72 20.00
CA THR A 258 4.56 -5.52 19.16
C THR A 258 5.73 -4.60 19.53
N LEU A 259 5.98 -4.42 20.82
CA LEU A 259 7.08 -3.59 21.33
C LEU A 259 8.46 -4.24 21.13
N LEU A 260 8.57 -5.57 21.25
CA LEU A 260 9.80 -6.29 20.98
C LEU A 260 10.17 -6.24 19.49
N VAL A 261 9.20 -6.30 18.59
CA VAL A 261 9.45 -6.15 17.15
C VAL A 261 9.87 -4.71 16.81
N GLN A 262 9.24 -3.69 17.41
CA GLN A 262 9.69 -2.30 17.28
C GLN A 262 11.14 -2.12 17.76
N LYS A 263 11.48 -2.66 18.93
CA LYS A 263 12.86 -2.64 19.45
C LYS A 263 13.82 -3.34 18.47
N TYR A 264 13.47 -4.55 18.02
CA TYR A 264 14.26 -5.33 17.06
C TYR A 264 14.57 -4.54 15.78
N PHE A 265 13.61 -3.76 15.29
CA PHE A 265 13.82 -2.89 14.14
C PHE A 265 14.68 -1.66 14.47
N TYR A 266 14.41 -0.96 15.57
CA TYR A 266 15.10 0.28 15.91
C TYR A 266 16.56 0.09 16.31
N GLU A 267 16.94 -1.08 16.83
CA GLU A 267 18.32 -1.42 17.17
C GLU A 267 19.26 -1.22 15.96
N ASN A 268 20.10 -0.18 16.04
CA ASN A 268 21.05 0.21 15.00
C ASN A 268 20.41 0.64 13.66
N MET A 269 19.12 1.00 13.70
CA MET A 269 18.43 1.76 12.64
C MET A 269 18.11 3.17 13.11
N ALA A 270 17.44 3.30 14.26
CA ALA A 270 16.91 4.58 14.73
C ALA A 270 17.96 5.49 15.39
N ASN A 271 19.13 4.95 15.71
CA ASN A 271 20.18 5.61 16.49
C ASN A 271 21.54 5.70 15.77
N GLN A 272 21.54 5.59 14.44
CA GLN A 272 22.76 5.68 13.62
C GLN A 272 23.40 7.07 13.69
N ASN A 273 22.57 8.11 13.76
CA ASN A 273 22.96 9.51 13.88
C ASN A 273 22.08 10.25 14.91
N PRO A 274 22.60 10.57 16.11
CA PRO A 274 21.84 11.28 17.15
C PRO A 274 21.54 12.74 16.81
N ARG A 275 22.23 13.34 15.84
CA ARG A 275 22.17 14.78 15.56
C ARG A 275 21.33 15.09 14.33
N ASN A 276 21.18 14.14 13.41
CA ASN A 276 20.45 14.34 12.17
C ASN A 276 19.61 13.11 11.82
N ALA A 277 18.30 13.26 11.98
CA ALA A 277 17.31 12.23 11.70
C ALA A 277 17.41 11.68 10.26
N ASN A 278 17.83 12.50 9.29
CA ASN A 278 17.95 12.03 7.90
C ASN A 278 18.98 10.90 7.73
N TYR A 279 19.96 10.77 8.63
CA TYR A 279 21.00 9.75 8.55
C TYR A 279 20.71 8.52 9.44
N ASN A 280 19.44 8.34 9.84
CA ASN A 280 18.96 7.12 10.48
C ASN A 280 18.24 6.22 9.47
N PHE A 281 18.03 4.97 9.86
CA PHE A 281 17.35 3.93 9.09
C PHE A 281 18.01 3.60 7.74
N ILE A 282 19.30 3.93 7.58
CA ILE A 282 20.07 3.49 6.43
C ILE A 282 20.38 2.01 6.61
N ALA A 283 19.70 1.15 5.84
CA ALA A 283 19.79 -0.29 6.00
C ALA A 283 21.24 -0.79 5.99
N GLN A 284 22.08 -0.28 5.08
CA GLN A 284 23.50 -0.62 4.92
C GLN A 284 24.33 -0.39 6.18
N ASN A 285 23.93 0.54 7.03
CA ASN A 285 24.69 0.94 8.22
C ASN A 285 24.33 0.10 9.45
N ASN A 286 23.30 -0.75 9.38
CA ASN A 286 22.94 -1.61 10.50
C ASN A 286 23.97 -2.75 10.63
N LYS A 287 24.67 -2.76 11.77
CA LYS A 287 25.70 -3.75 12.12
C LYS A 287 25.14 -4.94 12.91
N ASN A 288 23.92 -4.83 13.42
CA ASN A 288 23.30 -5.85 14.25
C ASN A 288 22.53 -6.85 13.41
N ARG A 289 21.87 -6.38 12.35
CA ARG A 289 21.00 -7.18 11.47
C ARG A 289 21.10 -6.73 10.03
N PHE A 290 20.95 -7.68 9.12
CA PHE A 290 20.85 -7.40 7.71
C PHE A 290 19.42 -6.99 7.37
N TRP A 291 19.26 -5.81 6.80
CA TRP A 291 18.00 -5.30 6.27
C TRP A 291 18.13 -5.06 4.78
N CYS A 292 17.11 -5.35 3.99
CA CYS A 292 17.08 -5.08 2.56
C CYS A 292 15.74 -4.50 2.10
N HIS A 293 15.63 -4.24 0.80
CA HIS A 293 14.46 -3.62 0.19
C HIS A 293 13.98 -4.44 -1.01
N MET A 294 12.69 -4.37 -1.32
CA MET A 294 12.10 -4.97 -2.51
C MET A 294 12.59 -4.29 -3.81
N PRO A 295 12.97 -5.02 -4.88
CA PRO A 295 13.27 -4.42 -6.18
C PRO A 295 11.98 -4.00 -6.90
N TRP A 296 12.10 -3.40 -8.08
CA TRP A 296 10.99 -2.99 -8.96
C TRP A 296 10.04 -1.94 -8.36
N MET A 297 10.45 -1.23 -7.31
CA MET A 297 9.63 -0.20 -6.66
C MET A 297 9.95 1.23 -7.15
N HIS A 298 10.82 1.40 -8.14
CA HIS A 298 11.21 2.72 -8.70
C HIS A 298 10.29 3.22 -9.82
N VAL A 299 9.33 2.41 -10.23
CA VAL A 299 8.57 2.60 -11.46
C VAL A 299 7.51 3.69 -11.35
N GLY A 300 7.41 4.53 -12.39
CA GLY A 300 6.34 5.52 -12.55
C GLY A 300 6.39 6.70 -11.55
N PRO A 301 5.34 7.54 -11.52
CA PRO A 301 5.25 8.71 -10.62
C PRO A 301 5.31 8.34 -9.13
N ASN A 302 4.87 7.13 -8.78
CA ASN A 302 4.81 6.63 -7.41
C ASN A 302 6.10 5.94 -6.95
N GLY A 303 7.11 5.84 -7.82
CA GLY A 303 8.34 5.12 -7.55
C GLY A 303 9.20 5.75 -6.44
N ARG A 304 10.29 5.08 -6.07
CA ARG A 304 11.22 5.54 -5.02
C ARG A 304 11.67 6.99 -5.19
N GLU A 305 11.72 7.73 -4.08
CA GLU A 305 12.34 9.05 -3.97
C GLU A 305 13.84 9.00 -3.67
N ALA A 306 14.55 10.10 -3.96
CA ALA A 306 16.00 10.14 -4.04
C ALA A 306 16.73 9.94 -2.71
N ILE A 307 16.15 10.37 -1.59
CA ILE A 307 16.87 10.57 -0.32
C ILE A 307 16.75 9.33 0.57
N HIS A 308 15.53 8.85 0.81
CA HIS A 308 15.23 7.73 1.71
C HIS A 308 14.61 6.52 0.98
N GLY A 309 14.38 6.61 -0.33
CA GLY A 309 13.85 5.50 -1.13
C GLY A 309 12.37 5.24 -0.95
N MET A 310 11.61 6.19 -0.40
CA MET A 310 10.18 6.03 -0.17
C MET A 310 9.40 6.02 -1.49
N THR A 311 8.34 5.24 -1.57
CA THR A 311 7.37 5.27 -2.66
C THR A 311 6.13 6.04 -2.26
N LYS A 312 5.45 6.69 -3.22
CA LYS A 312 4.17 7.34 -2.96
C LYS A 312 3.11 6.29 -2.64
N GLU A 313 2.38 6.52 -1.56
CA GLU A 313 1.28 5.70 -1.06
C GLU A 313 -0.05 6.46 -1.28
N ARG A 314 -1.09 6.08 -0.53
CA ARG A 314 -2.39 6.73 -0.57
C ARG A 314 -2.28 8.12 0.06
N ASP A 315 -3.10 9.06 -0.40
CA ASP A 315 -3.17 10.36 0.25
C ASP A 315 -3.88 10.21 1.62
N LEU A 316 -3.34 10.86 2.64
CA LEU A 316 -3.92 10.94 3.98
C LEU A 316 -5.28 11.62 3.91
N ILE A 317 -6.28 10.95 4.48
CA ILE A 317 -7.61 11.50 4.68
C ILE A 317 -7.91 11.60 6.18
N PRO A 318 -8.76 12.55 6.61
CA PRO A 318 -9.21 12.61 7.99
C PRO A 318 -9.77 11.27 8.49
N SER A 319 -9.31 10.81 9.66
CA SER A 319 -9.84 9.62 10.30
C SER A 319 -10.95 9.97 11.27
N MET A 320 -12.13 9.39 11.09
CA MET A 320 -13.23 9.57 12.05
C MET A 320 -13.03 8.77 13.35
N LEU A 321 -12.07 7.84 13.38
CA LEU A 321 -11.87 6.89 14.48
C LEU A 321 -10.63 7.19 15.32
N ILE A 322 -9.57 7.72 14.71
CA ILE A 322 -8.33 8.06 15.41
C ILE A 322 -8.35 9.57 15.73
N PRO A 323 -8.52 9.97 17.01
CA PRO A 323 -8.75 11.38 17.36
C PRO A 323 -7.67 12.34 16.85
N THR A 324 -6.40 11.94 16.92
CA THR A 324 -5.23 12.71 16.43
C THR A 324 -5.34 13.08 14.95
N TYR A 325 -6.05 12.29 14.14
CA TYR A 325 -6.15 12.45 12.69
C TYR A 325 -7.53 12.93 12.24
N LYS A 326 -8.43 13.29 13.16
CA LYS A 326 -9.80 13.71 12.85
C LYS A 326 -9.86 14.98 12.00
N ASN A 327 -8.91 15.87 12.18
CA ASN A 327 -8.82 17.15 11.46
C ASN A 327 -7.60 17.19 10.53
N ALA A 328 -7.09 16.03 10.09
CA ALA A 328 -5.92 15.97 9.24
C ALA A 328 -6.14 16.79 7.95
N THR A 329 -5.17 17.65 7.62
CA THR A 329 -5.16 18.31 6.31
C THR A 329 -4.76 17.28 5.23
N PRO A 330 -5.24 17.41 3.98
CA PRO A 330 -4.80 16.52 2.91
C PRO A 330 -3.28 16.55 2.74
N GLY A 331 -2.67 15.37 2.72
CA GLY A 331 -1.25 15.19 2.46
C GLY A 331 -1.03 13.88 1.73
N SER A 332 0.06 13.77 0.97
CA SER A 332 0.42 12.50 0.35
C SER A 332 1.22 11.67 1.33
N ASP A 333 0.93 10.39 1.46
CA ASP A 333 1.75 9.50 2.25
C ASP A 333 2.83 8.83 1.40
N TRP A 334 3.96 8.55 2.04
CA TRP A 334 5.17 8.02 1.44
C TRP A 334 5.74 6.93 2.33
N GLY A 335 6.04 5.78 1.76
CA GLY A 335 6.39 4.59 2.51
C GLY A 335 7.71 3.97 2.09
N VAL A 336 8.50 3.49 3.04
CA VAL A 336 9.67 2.63 2.80
C VAL A 336 9.55 1.38 3.66
N ALA A 337 9.82 0.21 3.05
CA ALA A 337 9.76 -1.08 3.74
C ALA A 337 11.15 -1.72 3.82
N TYR A 338 11.40 -2.35 4.97
CA TYR A 338 12.61 -3.07 5.31
C TYR A 338 12.27 -4.52 5.57
N PHE A 339 13.06 -5.42 5.01
CA PHE A 339 12.94 -6.86 5.17
C PHE A 339 14.18 -7.36 5.89
N ASN A 340 14.03 -8.15 6.95
CA ASN A 340 15.19 -8.75 7.63
C ASN A 340 15.86 -9.81 6.74
N ASN A 341 16.97 -10.39 7.20
CA ASN A 341 17.76 -11.34 6.44
C ASN A 341 16.94 -12.52 5.87
N THR A 342 16.06 -13.14 6.66
CA THR A 342 15.16 -14.21 6.19
C THR A 342 14.26 -13.71 5.05
N GLY A 343 13.73 -12.50 5.18
CA GLY A 343 12.99 -11.83 4.12
C GLY A 343 13.83 -11.62 2.85
N CYS A 344 15.07 -11.15 3.00
CA CYS A 344 16.00 -10.91 1.90
C CYS A 344 16.32 -12.18 1.11
N ASN A 345 16.59 -13.29 1.80
CA ASN A 345 16.84 -14.58 1.17
C ASN A 345 15.65 -15.04 0.30
N SER A 346 14.42 -14.73 0.74
CA SER A 346 13.21 -15.05 0.00
C SER A 346 13.06 -14.18 -1.27
N ILE A 347 13.45 -12.90 -1.19
CA ILE A 347 13.47 -11.99 -2.34
C ILE A 347 14.52 -12.43 -3.37
N GLU A 348 15.72 -12.82 -2.92
CA GLU A 348 16.80 -13.34 -3.76
C GLU A 348 16.36 -14.55 -4.60
N GLN A 349 15.61 -15.47 -3.99
CA GLN A 349 15.11 -16.67 -4.66
C GLN A 349 14.21 -16.36 -5.85
N VAL A 350 13.56 -15.20 -5.88
CA VAL A 350 12.70 -14.79 -6.99
C VAL A 350 13.42 -13.85 -7.95
N PHE A 351 14.01 -12.77 -7.46
CA PHE A 351 14.54 -11.71 -8.32
C PHE A 351 16.06 -11.82 -8.57
N GLY A 352 16.78 -12.66 -7.84
CA GLY A 352 18.24 -12.61 -7.80
C GLY A 352 18.73 -11.35 -7.05
N THR A 353 19.93 -10.90 -7.35
CA THR A 353 20.55 -9.71 -6.72
C THR A 353 20.77 -8.61 -7.75
N SER A 354 21.11 -7.41 -7.30
CA SER A 354 21.42 -6.30 -8.23
C SER A 354 22.63 -6.56 -9.14
N THR A 355 23.55 -7.46 -8.75
CA THR A 355 24.71 -7.85 -9.57
C THR A 355 24.46 -9.13 -10.39
N ASN A 356 23.43 -9.90 -10.04
CA ASN A 356 23.04 -11.12 -10.74
C ASN A 356 21.50 -11.24 -10.78
N PRO A 357 20.82 -10.36 -11.52
CA PRO A 357 19.36 -10.36 -11.60
C PRO A 357 18.87 -11.58 -12.37
N LYS A 358 17.79 -12.20 -11.90
CA LYS A 358 17.18 -13.33 -12.60
C LYS A 358 16.42 -12.85 -13.83
N ARG A 359 16.70 -13.47 -14.97
CA ARG A 359 16.01 -13.17 -16.24
C ARG A 359 14.55 -13.64 -16.23
N ASP A 360 14.25 -14.73 -15.53
CA ASP A 360 12.92 -15.33 -15.44
C ASP A 360 12.61 -15.65 -13.97
N PRO A 361 12.10 -14.67 -13.19
CA PRO A 361 11.70 -14.84 -11.80
C PRO A 361 10.57 -15.86 -11.64
N ASN A 362 10.78 -16.84 -10.77
CA ASN A 362 9.73 -17.77 -10.38
C ASN A 362 8.90 -17.19 -9.22
N PHE A 363 7.77 -16.57 -9.56
CA PHE A 363 6.85 -15.99 -8.57
C PHE A 363 6.15 -17.01 -7.67
N MET A 364 6.05 -18.28 -8.10
CA MET A 364 5.53 -19.36 -7.25
C MET A 364 6.49 -19.74 -6.12
N GLY A 365 7.77 -19.41 -6.25
CA GLY A 365 8.80 -19.61 -5.22
C GLY A 365 8.89 -18.50 -4.16
N GLY A 366 8.12 -17.41 -4.30
CA GLY A 366 8.21 -16.21 -3.45
C GLY A 366 7.58 -16.35 -2.06
N LYS A 367 7.79 -17.48 -1.38
CA LYS A 367 7.34 -17.68 0.00
C LYS A 367 8.39 -17.18 0.98
N PHE A 368 7.96 -16.43 1.99
CA PHE A 368 8.82 -15.96 3.06
C PHE A 368 9.07 -17.07 4.07
N GLY A 369 10.31 -17.17 4.55
CA GLY A 369 10.71 -18.15 5.55
C GLY A 369 10.19 -17.84 6.97
N ASP A 370 10.22 -18.85 7.84
CA ASP A 370 9.99 -18.65 9.28
C ASP A 370 11.00 -17.66 9.88
N GLY A 371 10.51 -16.69 10.64
CA GLY A 371 11.31 -15.60 11.20
C GLY A 371 11.44 -14.38 10.28
N THR A 372 10.74 -14.33 9.14
CA THR A 372 10.66 -13.10 8.34
C THR A 372 10.00 -11.98 9.14
N VAL A 373 10.64 -10.80 9.14
CA VAL A 373 10.14 -9.56 9.71
C VAL A 373 10.17 -8.49 8.63
N ILE A 374 9.04 -7.80 8.47
CA ILE A 374 8.85 -6.74 7.50
C ILE A 374 8.32 -5.53 8.22
N ILE A 375 9.00 -4.40 8.08
CA ILE A 375 8.63 -3.14 8.72
C ILE A 375 8.45 -2.09 7.64
N LYS A 376 7.28 -1.47 7.56
CA LYS A 376 7.02 -0.33 6.69
C LYS A 376 6.89 0.92 7.53
N MET A 377 7.73 1.91 7.27
CA MET A 377 7.57 3.25 7.83
C MET A 377 6.79 4.11 6.84
N LEU A 378 5.73 4.77 7.30
CA LEU A 378 4.96 5.74 6.52
C LEU A 378 5.13 7.14 7.07
N PHE A 379 5.32 8.05 6.14
CA PHE A 379 5.47 9.48 6.36
C PHE A 379 4.43 10.23 5.57
N THR A 380 4.02 11.41 6.05
CA THR A 380 3.06 12.26 5.35
C THR A 380 3.63 13.64 5.06
N THR A 381 3.22 14.23 3.93
CA THR A 381 3.40 15.67 3.67
C THR A 381 2.35 16.52 4.36
N ALA A 382 1.33 15.92 4.99
CA ALA A 382 0.29 16.66 5.70
C ALA A 382 0.89 17.56 6.80
N ASP A 383 0.31 18.74 6.93
CA ASP A 383 0.76 19.75 7.87
C ASP A 383 -0.43 20.25 8.69
N PHE A 384 -0.60 19.65 9.87
CA PHE A 384 -1.63 20.01 10.84
C PHE A 384 -1.03 19.97 12.26
N PRO A 385 -1.62 20.68 13.24
CA PRO A 385 -1.01 20.93 14.55
C PRO A 385 -0.53 19.65 15.27
N GLU A 386 -1.34 18.61 15.24
CA GLU A 386 -1.16 17.39 16.00
C GLU A 386 0.12 16.64 15.60
N VAL A 387 0.49 16.63 14.31
CA VAL A 387 1.69 15.92 13.81
C VAL A 387 2.98 16.73 13.92
N LYS A 388 2.97 17.99 14.35
CA LYS A 388 4.18 18.84 14.33
C LYS A 388 5.36 18.30 15.15
N GLY A 389 5.09 17.51 16.19
CA GLY A 389 6.12 16.86 17.02
C GLY A 389 6.58 15.48 16.53
N ALA A 390 6.12 15.03 15.37
CA ALA A 390 6.48 13.73 14.82
C ALA A 390 7.92 13.67 14.30
N TYR A 391 8.47 12.46 14.29
CA TYR A 391 9.79 12.20 13.72
C TYR A 391 9.79 12.60 12.24
N THR A 392 10.78 13.41 11.83
CA THR A 392 10.73 14.13 10.55
C THR A 392 11.97 13.87 9.71
N TRP A 393 11.75 13.68 8.40
CA TRP A 393 12.78 13.64 7.37
C TRP A 393 12.62 14.78 6.37
N ARG A 394 13.72 15.15 5.72
CA ARG A 394 13.76 15.89 4.45
C ARG A 394 13.70 14.87 3.32
N ALA A 395 12.78 15.03 2.37
CA ALA A 395 12.61 14.11 1.26
C ALA A 395 12.14 14.83 -0.03
N THR A 396 12.46 14.29 -1.20
CA THR A 396 11.98 14.80 -2.49
C THR A 396 10.64 14.16 -2.85
N VAL A 397 9.55 14.77 -2.39
CA VAL A 397 8.19 14.20 -2.50
C VAL A 397 7.22 15.16 -3.17
N SER A 398 6.10 14.65 -3.66
CA SER A 398 5.01 15.40 -4.30
C SER A 398 3.75 15.36 -3.44
N GLY A 399 2.93 16.41 -3.41
CA GLY A 399 1.68 16.43 -2.65
C GLY A 399 0.52 15.59 -3.25
N PRO A 400 -0.68 15.67 -2.63
CA PRO A 400 -1.89 14.99 -3.12
C PRO A 400 -2.22 15.33 -4.58
N GLY A 401 -2.46 14.30 -5.41
CA GLY A 401 -2.75 14.47 -6.84
C GLY A 401 -1.64 15.12 -7.69
N GLU A 402 -0.49 15.45 -7.09
CA GLU A 402 0.68 16.02 -7.78
C GLU A 402 1.69 14.93 -8.10
N THR A 403 2.47 15.15 -9.15
CA THR A 403 3.58 14.27 -9.51
C THR A 403 4.94 14.98 -9.45
N GLU A 404 4.99 16.32 -9.40
CA GLU A 404 6.25 17.05 -9.19
C GLU A 404 6.78 16.87 -7.79
N ARG A 405 8.04 16.43 -7.69
CA ARG A 405 8.72 16.27 -6.41
C ARG A 405 9.49 17.52 -6.05
N LYS A 406 9.40 17.90 -4.78
CA LYS A 406 10.14 19.03 -4.19
C LYS A 406 10.69 18.58 -2.85
N LEU A 407 11.82 19.16 -2.48
CA LEU A 407 12.42 18.93 -1.17
C LEU A 407 11.54 19.55 -0.09
N GLN A 408 10.94 18.71 0.76
CA GLN A 408 10.06 19.15 1.84
C GLN A 408 10.19 18.23 3.06
N ASN A 409 9.59 18.67 4.17
CA ASN A 409 9.53 17.85 5.39
C ASN A 409 8.42 16.81 5.25
N VAL A 410 8.71 15.59 5.67
CA VAL A 410 7.72 14.52 5.81
C VAL A 410 7.76 13.96 7.23
N ARG A 411 6.59 13.63 7.76
CA ARG A 411 6.42 13.29 9.18
C ARG A 411 5.98 11.84 9.35
N HIS A 412 6.70 11.09 10.17
CA HIS A 412 6.39 9.70 10.45
C HIS A 412 5.07 9.60 11.22
N ILE A 413 4.04 9.06 10.57
CA ILE A 413 2.68 8.97 11.13
C ILE A 413 2.25 7.55 11.43
N GLN A 414 2.87 6.56 10.79
CA GLN A 414 2.44 5.18 10.91
C GLN A 414 3.61 4.24 10.65
N MET A 415 3.67 3.13 11.40
CA MET A 415 4.59 2.03 11.15
C MET A 415 3.81 0.72 11.12
N ASP A 416 3.91 -0.01 10.03
CA ASP A 416 3.29 -1.33 9.86
C ASP A 416 4.33 -2.42 10.05
N ILE A 417 3.90 -3.49 10.70
CA ILE A 417 4.71 -4.65 11.01
C ILE A 417 4.01 -5.88 10.46
N ALA A 418 4.76 -6.71 9.73
CA ALA A 418 4.36 -8.06 9.39
C ALA A 418 5.45 -9.04 9.83
N VAL A 419 5.06 -10.08 10.56
CA VAL A 419 5.96 -11.14 11.04
C VAL A 419 5.38 -12.50 10.68
N LYS A 420 6.22 -13.37 10.13
CA LYS A 420 5.92 -14.79 9.94
C LYS A 420 6.72 -15.58 10.97
N ASP A 421 6.07 -16.16 11.96
CA ASP A 421 6.78 -16.90 13.02
C ASP A 421 5.96 -18.07 13.57
N TYR A 422 6.43 -19.30 13.36
CA TYR A 422 5.79 -20.54 13.80
C TYR A 422 5.91 -20.80 15.30
N SER A 423 6.75 -20.05 16.02
CA SER A 423 6.88 -20.16 17.47
C SER A 423 5.84 -19.34 18.23
N LEU A 424 5.16 -18.40 17.58
CA LEU A 424 4.08 -17.63 18.19
C LEU A 424 2.86 -18.52 18.42
N LYS A 425 2.20 -18.34 19.56
CA LYS A 425 0.93 -18.99 19.86
C LYS A 425 -0.21 -18.02 19.54
N GLY A 426 -1.39 -18.58 19.25
CA GLY A 426 -2.56 -17.78 18.90
C GLY A 426 -2.60 -17.27 17.46
N THR A 427 -1.63 -17.67 16.64
CA THR A 427 -1.58 -17.43 15.19
C THR A 427 -2.31 -18.53 14.43
N SER A 428 -2.70 -18.23 13.18
CA SER A 428 -3.42 -19.18 12.32
C SER A 428 -2.46 -19.88 11.34
N PRO A 429 -2.34 -21.23 11.39
CA PRO A 429 -1.61 -21.98 10.37
C PRO A 429 -2.22 -21.86 8.97
N ALA A 430 -3.53 -21.58 8.88
CA ALA A 430 -4.20 -21.31 7.60
C ALA A 430 -3.69 -20.04 6.91
N LEU A 431 -3.05 -19.15 7.67
CA LEU A 431 -2.42 -17.92 7.22
C LEU A 431 -0.89 -18.02 7.28
N GLU A 432 -0.36 -19.24 7.32
CA GLU A 432 1.07 -19.53 7.49
C GLU A 432 1.71 -18.77 8.68
N ASN A 433 0.94 -18.55 9.75
CA ASN A 433 1.33 -17.82 10.95
C ASN A 433 1.85 -16.39 10.69
N TRP A 434 1.31 -15.74 9.67
CA TRP A 434 1.46 -14.31 9.50
C TRP A 434 0.69 -13.56 10.60
N VAL A 435 1.36 -12.55 11.15
CA VAL A 435 0.83 -11.62 12.14
C VAL A 435 1.11 -10.21 11.65
N MET A 436 0.11 -9.34 11.76
CA MET A 436 0.31 -7.91 11.56
C MET A 436 0.16 -7.14 12.86
N ALA A 437 0.99 -6.12 13.02
CA ALA A 437 0.88 -5.15 14.09
C ALA A 437 1.09 -3.76 13.50
N GLY A 438 0.67 -2.73 14.22
CA GLY A 438 0.82 -1.36 13.74
C GLY A 438 1.07 -0.37 14.86
N PHE A 439 1.63 0.76 14.48
CA PHE A 439 1.78 1.94 15.31
C PHE A 439 1.28 3.16 14.56
N TYR A 440 0.77 4.14 15.30
CA TYR A 440 0.52 5.48 14.77
C TYR A 440 1.13 6.53 15.67
N TYR A 441 1.46 7.69 15.11
CA TYR A 441 1.96 8.81 15.90
C TYR A 441 0.83 9.44 16.72
N ASP A 442 1.05 9.56 18.02
CA ASP A 442 0.14 10.21 18.96
C ASP A 442 0.93 11.16 19.87
N PRO A 443 0.75 12.49 19.75
CA PRO A 443 1.49 13.45 20.57
C PRO A 443 1.20 13.28 22.07
N ASN A 444 0.00 12.77 22.41
CA ASN A 444 -0.46 12.60 23.78
C ASN A 444 -0.02 11.26 24.39
N TYR A 445 0.57 10.36 23.60
CA TYR A 445 1.03 9.08 24.10
C TYR A 445 2.19 9.26 25.08
N ASP A 446 2.00 8.77 26.30
CA ASP A 446 3.05 8.67 27.33
C ASP A 446 3.50 7.21 27.42
N PHE A 447 4.51 6.89 26.61
CA PHE A 447 5.01 5.52 26.43
C PHE A 447 5.34 4.83 27.76
N ASP A 448 6.08 5.53 28.63
CA ASP A 448 6.56 4.94 29.88
C ASP A 448 5.42 4.71 30.86
N LYS A 449 4.52 5.70 30.99
CA LYS A 449 3.38 5.61 31.89
C LYS A 449 2.45 4.48 31.47
N GLU A 450 2.05 4.46 30.20
CA GLU A 450 1.08 3.48 29.72
C GLU A 450 1.66 2.07 29.70
N LEU A 451 2.92 1.90 29.32
CA LEU A 451 3.55 0.59 29.36
C LEU A 451 3.64 0.03 30.77
N ARG A 452 4.06 0.85 31.75
CA ARG A 452 4.10 0.45 33.16
C ARG A 452 2.70 0.11 33.68
N THR A 453 1.68 0.83 33.26
CA THR A 453 0.28 0.52 33.63
C THR A 453 -0.19 -0.82 33.06
N VAL A 454 0.13 -1.13 31.81
CA VAL A 454 -0.42 -2.34 31.14
C VAL A 454 0.43 -3.59 31.40
N LEU A 455 1.76 -3.49 31.27
CA LEU A 455 2.69 -4.63 31.41
C LEU A 455 3.39 -4.69 32.75
N GLY A 456 3.51 -3.57 33.48
CA GLY A 456 4.38 -3.51 34.66
C GLY A 456 5.88 -3.56 34.33
N GLU A 457 6.24 -3.37 33.06
CA GLU A 457 7.61 -3.43 32.56
C GLU A 457 8.14 -2.03 32.19
N GLU A 458 9.46 -1.89 32.11
CA GLU A 458 10.08 -0.69 31.55
C GLU A 458 10.02 -0.68 30.02
N ASN A 459 10.11 0.52 29.46
CA ASN A 459 10.13 0.71 28.02
C ASN A 459 11.34 0.02 27.37
N PRO A 460 11.12 -0.96 26.46
CA PRO A 460 12.21 -1.69 25.81
C PRO A 460 13.13 -0.77 24.99
N LEU A 461 12.61 0.35 24.46
CA LEU A 461 13.41 1.32 23.69
C LEU A 461 14.43 2.08 24.54
N LYS A 462 14.26 2.16 25.88
CA LYS A 462 15.25 2.78 26.76
C LYS A 462 16.61 2.07 26.76
N SER A 463 16.62 0.80 26.39
CA SER A 463 17.85 0.03 26.23
C SER A 463 18.64 0.39 24.97
N ILE A 464 18.03 1.12 24.02
CA ILE A 464 18.70 1.58 22.81
C ILE A 464 19.21 3.00 23.06
N PRO A 465 20.53 3.24 23.04
CA PRO A 465 21.06 4.58 23.23
C PRO A 465 20.69 5.47 22.04
N ASN A 466 20.48 6.76 22.31
CA ASN A 466 20.35 7.79 21.27
C ASN A 466 19.18 7.63 20.29
N VAL A 467 18.10 6.95 20.69
CA VAL A 467 16.86 6.95 19.89
C VAL A 467 16.21 8.33 19.96
N PRO A 468 15.84 8.96 18.82
CA PRO A 468 15.09 10.20 18.78
C PRO A 468 13.81 10.14 19.63
N LYS A 469 13.59 11.15 20.47
CA LYS A 469 12.47 11.17 21.44
C LYS A 469 11.11 11.18 20.74
N GLU A 470 11.04 11.71 19.54
CA GLU A 470 9.85 11.75 18.69
C GLU A 470 9.35 10.34 18.38
N LEU A 471 10.25 9.35 18.26
CA LEU A 471 9.87 7.96 18.00
C LEU A 471 9.19 7.29 19.21
N PHE A 472 9.33 7.85 20.42
CA PHE A 472 8.60 7.40 21.61
C PHE A 472 7.13 7.84 21.60
N LYS A 473 6.72 8.63 20.60
CA LYS A 473 5.31 9.00 20.36
C LYS A 473 4.61 8.08 19.37
N MET A 474 5.30 7.05 18.88
CA MET A 474 4.66 5.97 18.12
C MET A 474 3.90 5.06 19.09
N ARG A 475 2.58 5.23 19.16
CA ARG A 475 1.69 4.44 20.01
C ARG A 475 1.42 3.08 19.36
N PRO A 476 1.61 1.95 20.07
CA PRO A 476 1.22 0.64 19.57
C PRO A 476 -0.30 0.59 19.43
N MET A 477 -0.77 0.23 18.24
CA MET A 477 -2.19 0.23 17.88
C MET A 477 -2.86 -1.08 18.28
N GLY A 478 -2.27 -2.19 17.85
CA GLY A 478 -2.86 -3.51 18.01
C GLY A 478 -2.13 -4.58 17.24
N VAL A 479 -2.69 -5.80 17.29
CA VAL A 479 -2.21 -7.01 16.59
C VAL A 479 -3.39 -7.66 15.87
N GLN A 480 -3.13 -8.22 14.70
CA GLN A 480 -4.08 -8.99 13.90
C GLN A 480 -3.46 -10.33 13.50
N THR A 481 -4.12 -11.44 13.83
CA THR A 481 -3.68 -12.81 13.55
C THR A 481 -4.62 -13.56 12.61
N GLY A 482 -5.72 -12.91 12.19
CA GLY A 482 -6.71 -13.46 11.26
C GLY A 482 -7.56 -12.37 10.59
N PHE A 483 -8.40 -12.77 9.64
CA PHE A 483 -9.21 -11.83 8.84
C PHE A 483 -10.54 -11.46 9.49
N ASP A 484 -11.06 -12.29 10.40
CA ASP A 484 -12.34 -12.04 11.04
C ASP A 484 -12.29 -10.84 12.00
N SER A 485 -13.47 -10.42 12.45
CA SER A 485 -13.64 -9.26 13.29
C SER A 485 -13.06 -9.46 14.71
N PRO A 486 -12.79 -8.35 15.43
CA PRO A 486 -12.23 -8.39 16.78
C PRO A 486 -13.03 -9.23 17.79
N ASP A 487 -14.35 -9.34 17.62
CA ASP A 487 -15.24 -10.17 18.45
C ASP A 487 -14.91 -11.67 18.39
N LYS A 488 -14.22 -12.13 17.34
CA LYS A 488 -13.68 -13.50 17.23
C LYS A 488 -12.27 -13.65 17.80
N GLY A 489 -11.69 -12.58 18.34
CA GLY A 489 -10.34 -12.59 18.93
C GLY A 489 -9.20 -12.59 17.91
N GLU A 490 -9.47 -12.33 16.63
CA GLU A 490 -8.45 -12.30 15.57
C GLU A 490 -7.81 -10.92 15.37
N SER A 491 -8.33 -9.90 16.05
CA SER A 491 -7.75 -8.56 16.15
C SER A 491 -7.85 -8.07 17.59
N ILE A 492 -6.75 -7.57 18.14
CA ILE A 492 -6.68 -6.93 19.45
C ILE A 492 -6.24 -5.49 19.24
N ILE A 493 -7.09 -4.53 19.61
CA ILE A 493 -6.71 -3.12 19.71
C ILE A 493 -6.32 -2.85 21.16
N PHE A 494 -5.15 -2.26 21.39
CA PHE A 494 -4.62 -2.09 22.73
C PHE A 494 -5.39 -1.02 23.52
N PRO A 495 -5.45 -1.12 24.85
CA PRO A 495 -6.11 -0.12 25.68
C PRO A 495 -5.66 1.32 25.36
N GLY A 496 -6.63 2.21 25.16
CA GLY A 496 -6.43 3.63 24.81
C GLY A 496 -5.95 3.89 23.37
N ALA A 497 -5.65 2.85 22.58
CA ALA A 497 -5.35 3.00 21.16
C ALA A 497 -6.62 2.97 20.30
N TYR A 498 -6.50 3.47 19.08
CA TYR A 498 -7.56 3.51 18.09
C TYR A 498 -7.10 2.88 16.79
N ALA A 499 -8.03 2.28 16.04
CA ALA A 499 -7.79 1.72 14.71
C ALA A 499 -8.83 2.24 13.72
N ASN A 500 -8.43 2.34 12.45
CA ASN A 500 -9.23 2.91 11.37
C ASN A 500 -10.02 1.85 10.57
N GLY A 501 -9.85 0.57 10.89
CA GLY A 501 -10.32 -0.54 10.06
C GLY A 501 -11.80 -0.84 10.25
N SER A 502 -12.45 -1.27 9.18
CA SER A 502 -13.87 -1.63 9.20
C SER A 502 -14.15 -2.73 10.24
N GLY A 503 -15.21 -2.54 11.01
CA GLY A 503 -15.57 -3.45 12.10
C GLY A 503 -14.57 -3.49 13.26
N GLY A 504 -13.75 -2.44 13.44
CA GLY A 504 -12.78 -2.33 14.53
C GLY A 504 -11.48 -3.10 14.30
N ARG A 505 -11.23 -3.57 13.08
CA ARG A 505 -9.98 -4.29 12.73
C ARG A 505 -8.77 -3.37 12.73
N LEU A 506 -7.59 -3.97 12.86
CA LEU A 506 -6.31 -3.27 12.81
C LEU A 506 -6.12 -2.55 11.46
N ASN A 507 -5.99 -1.22 11.49
CA ASN A 507 -5.71 -0.41 10.30
C ASN A 507 -5.25 0.98 10.71
N GLY A 508 -4.20 1.51 10.06
CA GLY A 508 -3.62 2.79 10.43
C GLY A 508 -4.31 4.01 9.80
N PRO A 509 -3.88 5.22 10.17
CA PRO A 509 -4.43 6.47 9.63
C PRO A 509 -4.18 6.67 8.12
N ALA A 510 -3.07 6.16 7.58
CA ALA A 510 -2.73 6.28 6.15
C ALA A 510 -3.50 5.26 5.28
N ASP A 511 -4.07 4.24 5.90
CA ASP A 511 -4.67 3.11 5.20
C ASP A 511 -6.14 3.34 4.82
N ASN A 512 -6.65 2.49 3.92
CA ASN A 512 -8.05 2.54 3.52
C ASN A 512 -8.95 1.98 4.64
N PRO A 513 -9.86 2.77 5.23
CA PRO A 513 -10.69 2.35 6.36
C PRO A 513 -11.68 1.21 6.04
N LYS A 514 -11.91 0.89 4.76
CA LYS A 514 -12.80 -0.20 4.35
C LYS A 514 -12.22 -1.60 4.63
N THR A 515 -10.90 -1.69 4.85
CA THR A 515 -10.17 -2.95 5.07
C THR A 515 -9.45 -2.96 6.43
N SER A 516 -8.80 -4.07 6.76
CA SER A 516 -7.72 -4.14 7.74
C SER A 516 -6.36 -4.25 7.04
N CYS A 517 -5.25 -4.07 7.78
CA CYS A 517 -3.90 -4.30 7.27
C CYS A 517 -3.79 -5.71 6.68
N LEU A 518 -4.11 -6.74 7.47
CA LEU A 518 -4.01 -8.13 7.01
C LEU A 518 -4.97 -8.41 5.86
N GLY A 519 -6.21 -7.92 5.89
CA GLY A 519 -7.19 -8.12 4.83
C GLY A 519 -6.77 -7.57 3.46
N CYS A 520 -6.17 -6.38 3.44
CA CYS A 520 -5.65 -5.74 2.22
C CYS A 520 -4.45 -6.52 1.67
N HIS A 521 -3.49 -6.81 2.55
CA HIS A 521 -2.27 -7.51 2.23
C HIS A 521 -2.52 -8.98 1.82
N GLY A 522 -3.50 -9.62 2.45
CA GLY A 522 -3.99 -10.94 2.09
C GLY A 522 -4.46 -11.02 0.65
N ALA A 523 -5.20 -10.00 0.23
CA ALA A 523 -5.73 -9.87 -1.12
C ALA A 523 -4.66 -9.51 -2.17
N ALA A 524 -3.56 -8.88 -1.77
CA ALA A 524 -2.50 -8.45 -2.69
C ALA A 524 -1.91 -9.62 -3.50
N GLY A 525 -1.70 -10.78 -2.86
CA GLY A 525 -1.08 -11.97 -3.48
C GLY A 525 -2.06 -13.03 -4.02
N THR A 526 -3.35 -12.76 -4.04
CA THR A 526 -4.39 -13.79 -4.32
C THR A 526 -5.31 -13.47 -5.50
N GLY A 527 -5.10 -12.33 -6.19
CA GLY A 527 -5.98 -11.85 -7.26
C GLY A 527 -7.29 -11.21 -6.76
N ALA A 528 -7.70 -11.44 -5.51
CA ALA A 528 -8.87 -10.80 -4.89
C ALA A 528 -8.75 -9.27 -4.81
N LYS A 529 -9.85 -8.51 -4.91
CA LYS A 529 -9.80 -7.04 -4.74
C LYS A 529 -9.17 -6.67 -3.38
N MET A 530 -8.17 -5.77 -3.39
CA MET A 530 -7.49 -5.32 -2.15
C MET A 530 -8.38 -4.44 -1.26
N ILE A 531 -9.44 -3.86 -1.83
CA ILE A 531 -10.43 -3.05 -1.11
C ILE A 531 -11.81 -3.65 -1.40
N PRO A 532 -12.57 -4.08 -0.37
CA PRO A 532 -12.24 -4.05 1.06
C PRO A 532 -11.27 -5.17 1.50
N GLY A 533 -10.68 -5.94 0.58
CA GLY A 533 -9.81 -7.06 0.92
C GLY A 533 -10.57 -8.22 1.55
N PHE A 534 -9.89 -9.06 2.32
CA PHE A 534 -10.53 -10.13 3.09
C PHE A 534 -11.03 -9.61 4.44
N LEU A 535 -12.34 -9.72 4.67
CA LEU A 535 -12.98 -9.34 5.94
C LEU A 535 -13.30 -10.56 6.84
N SER A 536 -13.02 -11.77 6.37
CA SER A 536 -13.21 -13.00 7.15
C SER A 536 -12.40 -14.15 6.56
N MET A 537 -12.13 -15.17 7.37
CA MET A 537 -11.53 -16.41 6.88
C MET A 537 -12.40 -17.08 5.80
N ARG A 538 -13.74 -16.95 5.89
CA ARG A 538 -14.66 -17.46 4.87
C ARG A 538 -14.45 -16.82 3.50
N MET A 539 -14.16 -15.52 3.44
CA MET A 539 -13.85 -14.84 2.19
C MET A 539 -12.50 -15.29 1.61
N PHE A 540 -11.55 -15.63 2.47
CA PHE A 540 -10.22 -16.08 2.08
C PHE A 540 -10.17 -17.55 1.66
N GLU A 541 -11.05 -18.42 2.18
CA GLU A 541 -10.98 -19.88 1.96
C GLU A 541 -10.82 -20.29 0.48
N PRO A 542 -11.50 -19.66 -0.50
CA PRO A 542 -11.29 -19.99 -1.93
C PRO A 542 -9.88 -19.70 -2.47
N TYR A 543 -9.08 -18.92 -1.74
CA TYR A 543 -7.75 -18.45 -2.15
C TYR A 543 -6.60 -19.12 -1.40
N LYS A 544 -6.87 -19.94 -0.38
CA LYS A 544 -5.87 -20.54 0.52
C LYS A 544 -4.80 -21.39 -0.18
N GLY A 545 -5.09 -21.94 -1.35
CA GLY A 545 -4.13 -22.69 -2.19
C GLY A 545 -3.41 -21.85 -3.25
N ASN A 546 -3.86 -20.60 -3.45
CA ASN A 546 -3.38 -19.67 -4.47
C ASN A 546 -2.71 -18.43 -3.85
N THR A 547 -2.22 -18.51 -2.60
CA THR A 547 -1.43 -17.45 -1.99
C THR A 547 -0.04 -17.42 -2.59
N VAL A 548 0.07 -16.79 -3.75
CA VAL A 548 1.36 -16.47 -4.35
C VAL A 548 1.86 -15.22 -3.62
N LEU A 549 3.15 -15.14 -3.28
CA LEU A 549 3.79 -13.93 -2.71
C LEU A 549 3.46 -13.57 -1.24
N ASP A 550 2.97 -14.51 -0.43
CA ASP A 550 2.93 -14.44 1.06
C ASP A 550 2.45 -13.10 1.67
N PHE A 551 1.21 -12.70 1.35
CA PHE A 551 0.55 -11.49 1.88
C PHE A 551 1.37 -10.20 1.77
N ASN A 552 2.37 -10.15 0.87
CA ASN A 552 3.24 -9.00 0.73
C ASN A 552 2.85 -8.12 -0.46
N GLN A 553 2.32 -6.94 -0.15
CA GLN A 553 1.90 -6.00 -1.19
C GLN A 553 3.07 -5.47 -2.05
N GLN A 554 4.25 -5.20 -1.49
CA GLN A 554 5.38 -4.74 -2.31
C GLN A 554 5.88 -5.82 -3.26
N PHE A 555 5.81 -7.08 -2.85
CA PHE A 555 6.14 -8.22 -3.70
C PHE A 555 5.15 -8.31 -4.88
N ALA A 556 3.85 -8.24 -4.61
CA ALA A 556 2.83 -8.21 -5.67
C ALA A 556 3.09 -7.08 -6.68
N LEU A 557 3.36 -5.86 -6.20
CA LEU A 557 3.67 -4.73 -7.06
C LEU A 557 4.99 -4.91 -7.84
N ALA A 558 6.02 -5.50 -7.22
CA ALA A 558 7.28 -5.80 -7.87
C ALA A 558 7.11 -6.82 -9.01
N LYS A 559 6.29 -7.87 -8.77
CA LYS A 559 5.89 -8.82 -9.82
C LYS A 559 5.14 -8.13 -10.94
N GLU A 560 4.10 -7.34 -10.63
CA GLU A 560 3.31 -6.60 -11.62
C GLU A 560 4.21 -5.72 -12.49
N ASN A 561 5.17 -5.01 -11.88
CA ASN A 561 6.13 -4.16 -12.59
C ASN A 561 7.10 -4.98 -13.46
N PHE A 562 7.57 -6.13 -12.99
CA PHE A 562 8.39 -7.04 -13.77
C PHE A 562 7.64 -7.59 -14.99
N GLU A 563 6.46 -8.19 -14.80
CA GLU A 563 5.67 -8.83 -15.87
C GLU A 563 5.26 -7.86 -16.97
N THR A 564 5.11 -6.58 -16.63
CA THR A 564 4.71 -5.51 -17.54
C THR A 564 5.87 -4.68 -18.06
N ASP A 565 7.11 -5.15 -17.86
CA ASP A 565 8.28 -4.52 -18.47
C ASP A 565 8.33 -4.80 -19.99
N MET A 566 8.31 -3.71 -20.76
CA MET A 566 8.34 -3.75 -22.22
C MET A 566 9.76 -3.86 -22.79
N GLN A 567 10.79 -3.88 -21.92
CA GLN A 567 12.19 -4.06 -22.31
C GLN A 567 12.69 -5.51 -22.20
N GLN A 568 11.86 -6.43 -21.69
CA GLN A 568 12.16 -7.86 -21.57
C GLN A 568 11.95 -8.65 -22.85
#